data_AF-A0A952GYK2-F1
#
_entry.id   AF-A0A952GYK2-F1
#
_cell.length_a   1.000
_cell.length_b   1.000
_cell.length_c   1.000
_cell.angle_alpha   90.00
_cell.angle_beta   90.00
_cell.angle_gamma   90.00
#
_symmetry.space_group_name_H-M   'P 1'
#
loop_
_entity.id
_entity.type
_entity.pdbx_description
1 polymer ?
#
loop_
_entity_poly.entity_id
_entity_poly.type
_entity_poly.pdbx_seq_one_letter_code
_entity_poly.pdbx_strand_id
1 'polypeptide(L)' 'MRILVTNDDGINAPGLVVLEAIAREFSEDVWVVAPAEEQSGAGHSLTLTRPVRLRRHDARRFSISG' A
#
# COMPACT_ATOMS: atom_id res chain seq x y z
N MET A 1 -17.37 8.46 0.89
CA MET A 1 -16.10 8.89 0.25
C MET A 1 -15.16 7.70 0.21
N ARG A 2 -14.41 7.43 -0.87
CA ARG A 2 -13.43 6.34 -0.91
C ARG A 2 -12.02 6.89 -0.69
N ILE A 3 -11.22 6.24 0.16
CA ILE A 3 -9.82 6.62 0.43
C ILE A 3 -8.89 5.45 0.06
N LEU A 4 -7.83 5.76 -0.66
CA LEU A 4 -6.72 4.82 -0.93
C LEU A 4 -5.49 5.29 -0.15
N VAL A 5 -4.90 4.37 0.61
CA VAL A 5 -3.69 4.58 1.41
C VAL A 5 -2.56 3.71 0.85
N THR A 6 -1.39 4.33 0.64
CA THR A 6 -0.16 3.70 0.15
C THR A 6 1.06 4.37 0.76
N ASN A 7 2.23 3.75 0.63
CA ASN A 7 3.55 4.27 1.00
C ASN A 7 4.65 3.60 0.14
N ASP A 8 5.90 4.01 0.35
CA ASP A 8 7.12 3.38 -0.17
C ASP A 8 7.80 2.46 0.86
N ASP A 9 7.60 2.68 2.17
CA ASP A 9 8.18 1.81 3.23
C ASP A 9 7.63 0.36 3.24
N GLY A 10 6.53 0.12 2.52
CA GLY A 10 5.89 -1.19 2.37
C GLY A 10 4.73 -1.47 3.32
N ILE A 11 4.04 -2.59 3.05
CA ILE A 11 2.74 -2.97 3.64
C ILE A 11 2.77 -3.22 5.16
N ASN A 12 3.96 -3.50 5.70
CA ASN A 12 4.17 -3.79 7.12
C ASN A 12 4.74 -2.59 7.88
N ALA A 13 4.93 -1.44 7.22
CA ALA A 13 5.50 -0.26 7.85
C ALA A 13 4.58 0.25 8.97
N PRO A 14 5.12 0.60 10.15
CA PRO A 14 4.32 1.08 11.26
C PRO A 14 3.58 2.39 10.92
N GLY A 15 4.19 3.26 10.10
CA GLY A 15 3.55 4.49 9.64
C GLY A 15 2.30 4.25 8.79
N LEU A 16 2.28 3.19 7.99
CA LEU A 16 1.12 2.83 7.17
C LEU A 16 -0.08 2.42 8.03
N VAL A 17 0.18 1.71 9.14
CA VAL A 17 -0.87 1.32 10.09
C VAL A 17 -1.49 2.55 10.76
N VAL A 18 -0.65 3.52 11.17
CA VAL A 18 -1.11 4.79 11.74
C VAL A 18 -1.94 5.58 10.72
N LEU A 19 -1.47 5.67 9.48
CA LEU A 19 -2.17 6.40 8.43
C LEU A 19 -3.52 5.75 8.06
N GLU A 20 -3.59 4.42 8.03
CA GLU A 20 -4.84 3.69 7.84
C GLU A 20 -5.83 3.99 8.97
N ALA A 21 -5.38 3.98 10.23
CA ALA A 21 -6.24 4.29 11.37
C ALA A 21 -6.82 5.71 11.27
N ILE A 22 -5.99 6.69 10.95
CA ILE A 22 -6.43 8.09 10.72
C ILE A 22 -7.43 8.16 9.56
N ALA A 23 -7.15 7.51 8.42
CA ALA A 23 -8.05 7.51 7.27
C ALA A 23 -9.44 6.94 7.59
N ARG A 24 -9.51 5.95 8.49
CA ARG A 24 -10.78 5.35 8.94
C ARG A 24 -11.64 6.26 9.79
N GLU A 25 -11.06 7.31 10.40
CA GLU A 25 -11.84 8.34 11.09
C GLU A 25 -12.65 9.21 10.10
N PHE A 26 -12.25 9.26 8.82
CA PHE A 26 -12.91 10.04 7.78
C PHE A 26 -13.81 9.22 6.85
N SER A 27 -13.63 7.89 6.79
CA SER A 27 -14.45 7.02 5.96
C SER A 27 -14.39 5.55 6.36
N GLU A 28 -15.50 4.83 6.20
CA GLU A 28 -15.53 3.36 6.27
C GLU A 28 -15.01 2.68 4.99
N ASP A 29 -14.92 3.38 3.86
CA ASP A 29 -14.44 2.85 2.56
C ASP A 29 -12.95 3.17 2.33
N VAL A 30 -12.09 2.58 3.18
CA VAL A 30 -10.63 2.68 3.13
C VAL A 30 -10.02 1.44 2.48
N TRP A 31 -9.10 1.67 1.54
CA TRP A 31 -8.31 0.66 0.84
C TRP A 31 -6.83 0.87 1.11
N VAL A 32 -6.09 -0.20 1.37
CA VAL A 32 -4.64 -0.18 1.59
C VAL A 32 -3.97 -1.02 0.52
N VAL A 33 -3.09 -0.39 -0.26
CA VAL A 33 -2.26 -1.04 -1.28
C VAL A 33 -0.85 -0.47 -1.15
N ALA A 34 0.14 -1.31 -0.86
CA ALA A 34 1.52 -0.88 -0.68
C ALA A 34 2.52 -1.92 -1.23
N PRO A 35 3.80 -1.57 -1.42
CA PRO A 35 4.84 -2.53 -1.76
C PRO A 35 4.95 -3.67 -0.74
N ALA A 36 5.33 -4.86 -1.20
CA ALA A 36 5.59 -6.00 -0.31
C ALA A 36 6.86 -5.80 0.54
N GLU A 37 7.81 -5.01 0.04
CA GLU A 37 9.11 -4.69 0.64
C GLU A 37 9.40 -3.21 0.48
N GLU A 38 10.32 -2.67 1.29
CA GLU A 38 10.81 -1.29 1.23
C GLU A 38 11.22 -0.89 -0.20
N GLN A 39 10.73 0.26 -0.68
CA GLN A 39 11.04 0.84 -1.99
C GLN A 39 11.62 2.27 -1.89
N SER A 40 12.04 2.70 -0.70
CA SER A 40 12.75 3.96 -0.47
C SER A 40 13.93 4.10 -1.42
N GLY A 41 13.93 5.18 -2.20
CA GLY A 41 14.97 5.47 -3.18
C GLY A 41 14.77 4.85 -4.56
N ALA A 42 13.71 4.07 -4.80
CA ALA A 42 13.36 3.57 -6.14
C ALA A 42 12.86 4.68 -7.10
N GLY A 43 12.56 5.87 -6.58
CA GLY A 43 12.02 6.99 -7.34
C GLY A 43 10.61 6.71 -7.89
N HIS A 44 10.20 7.49 -8.89
CA HIS A 44 8.93 7.28 -9.62
C HIS A 44 9.08 6.23 -10.73
N SER A 45 9.73 5.10 -10.42
CA SER A 45 10.00 4.05 -11.40
C SER A 45 8.80 3.13 -11.60
N LEU A 46 8.61 2.68 -12.83
CA LEU A 46 7.57 1.73 -13.21
C LEU A 46 8.23 0.39 -13.53
N THR A 47 7.72 -0.69 -12.92
CA THR A 47 8.15 -2.04 -13.28
C THR A 47 7.62 -2.40 -14.67
N LEU A 48 8.51 -2.48 -15.67
CA LEU A 48 8.19 -2.79 -17.07
C LEU A 48 8.71 -4.16 -17.54
N THR A 49 9.71 -4.72 -16.83
CA THR A 49 10.50 -5.88 -17.29
C THR A 49 10.14 -7.18 -16.58
N ARG A 50 9.37 -7.11 -15.48
CA ARG A 50 8.95 -8.27 -14.69
C ARG A 50 7.45 -8.20 -14.39
N PRO A 51 6.76 -9.34 -14.22
CA PRO A 51 5.35 -9.34 -13.84
C PRO A 51 5.13 -8.72 -12.46
N VAL A 52 4.15 -7.83 -12.35
CA VAL A 52 3.65 -7.33 -11.06
C VAL A 52 2.75 -8.39 -10.44
N ARG A 53 3.04 -8.81 -9.20
CA ARG A 53 2.24 -9.78 -8.45
C ARG A 53 1.50 -9.08 -7.33
N LEU A 54 0.21 -9.34 -7.23
CA LEU A 54 -0.64 -8.83 -6.16
C LEU A 54 -0.88 -9.95 -5.14
N ARG A 55 -0.69 -9.64 -3.86
CA ARG A 55 -1.00 -10.51 -2.73
C ARG A 55 -2.08 -9.86 -1.89
N ARG A 56 -3.16 -10.59 -1.64
CA ARG A 56 -4.25 -10.16 -0.75
C ARG A 56 -3.92 -10.56 0.69
N HIS A 57 -4.03 -9.62 1.61
CA HIS A 57 -3.90 -9.84 3.05
C HIS A 57 -5.25 -9.81 3.76
N ASP A 58 -6.19 -8.99 3.26
CA ASP A 58 -7.57 -8.89 3.77
C ASP A 58 -8.53 -8.40 2.67
N ALA A 59 -9.79 -8.12 2.99
CA ALA A 59 -10.82 -7.63 2.05
C ALA A 59 -10.41 -6.36 1.31
N ARG A 60 -9.71 -5.44 1.97
CA ARG A 60 -9.27 -4.16 1.41
C ARG A 60 -7.78 -3.88 1.66
N ARG A 61 -6.99 -4.94 1.87
CA ARG A 61 -5.55 -4.85 2.13
C ARG A 61 -4.77 -5.72 1.16
N PHE A 62 -3.88 -5.11 0.40
CA PHE A 62 -3.09 -5.76 -0.64
C PHE A 62 -1.64 -5.30 -0.61
N SER A 63 -0.73 -6.20 -0.98
CA SER A 63 0.65 -5.83 -1.30
C SER A 63 1.00 -6.17 -2.74
N ILE A 64 1.86 -5.36 -3.35
CA ILE A 64 2.33 -5.56 -4.72
C ILE A 64 3.84 -5.85 -4.76
N SER A 65 4.27 -6.72 -5.67
CA SER A 65 5.68 -6.86 -6.03
C SER A 65 5.98 -5.90 -7.18
N GLY A 66 6.90 -4.98 -7.01
CA GLY A 66 7.18 -3.96 -8.02
C GLY A 66 8.10 -2.90 -7.49
#